data_AF-A0A7C4W174-F1
#
_entry.id   AF-A0A7C4W174-F1
#
_cell.length_a   1.000
_cell.length_b   1.000
_cell.length_c   1.000
_cell.angle_alpha   90.00
_cell.angle_beta   90.00
_cell.angle_gamma   90.00
#
_symmetry.space_group_name_H-M   'P 1'
#
loop_
_entity.id
_entity.type
_entity.pdbx_description
1 polymer ?
#
loop_
_entity_poly.entity_id
_entity_poly.type
_entity_poly.pdbx_seq_one_letter_code
_entity_poly.pdbx_strand_id
1 'polypeptide(L)'
;MSFALSWKLFIVLIRLTFALNTMLLNVVLYDVYYYVMPSIAIFFLLDLFGKSKPKEARKWQRFSLIVVPIVFVIAFSYLLFVVDSCFSIPFSNVIFPLILLPVTHLYFRSKVSGEEKPSRWMMFAILVIILLTPYVLAFSGFNLAISAIGTATNEGERAKLASEYVRVITTSFWGLGGIEGGYISAHRALRGSYLDFQKFLMAGVGSCGEMARATKVFLDSLGVDSRLVGFVGEDHMFVEVKLNGSWFVLDPGYQLNLMTREERGSKRLSEIGGLSYVVAYTEHGLVELTQEYVKTDKIVIRVTNDGEPVANAKITLAHIFMGNMIWLPEFYSNTNGILELKIGPLSYNNSAIEPAEPYYWIYVNGQNTGFRVDSAGSGKVTYIEIELTSIVR
;
A
#
# COMPACT_ATOMS: atom_id res chain seq x y z
N MET A 1 -1.67 -0.12 -47.31
CA MET A 1 -1.69 1.21 -46.65
C MET A 1 -2.01 1.16 -45.14
N SER A 2 -2.66 0.11 -44.60
CA SER A 2 -3.03 0.06 -43.17
C SER A 2 -1.88 -0.24 -42.19
N PHE A 3 -0.84 -0.99 -42.62
CA PHE A 3 0.25 -1.40 -41.74
C PHE A 3 1.15 -0.23 -41.29
N ALA A 4 1.50 0.67 -42.22
CA ALA A 4 2.32 1.85 -41.92
C ALA A 4 1.62 2.86 -41.00
N LEU A 5 0.29 2.97 -41.07
CA LEU A 5 -0.48 3.84 -40.19
C LEU A 5 -0.54 3.26 -38.76
N SER A 6 -0.67 1.94 -38.62
CA SER A 6 -0.64 1.26 -37.33
C SER A 6 0.70 1.39 -36.62
N TRP A 7 1.80 1.34 -37.37
CA TRP A 7 3.16 1.47 -36.82
C TRP A 7 3.46 2.88 -36.31
N LYS A 8 3.04 3.92 -37.04
CA LYS A 8 3.18 5.31 -36.61
C LYS A 8 2.32 5.60 -35.37
N LEU A 9 1.10 5.07 -35.31
CA LEU A 9 0.22 5.21 -34.14
C LEU A 9 0.82 4.51 -32.91
N PHE A 10 1.42 3.33 -33.09
CA PHE A 10 2.10 2.59 -32.03
C PHE A 10 3.31 3.35 -31.47
N ILE A 11 4.15 3.94 -32.34
CA ILE A 11 5.28 4.77 -31.91
C ILE A 11 4.81 6.03 -31.18
N VAL A 12 3.72 6.67 -31.64
CA VAL A 12 3.14 7.83 -30.97
C VAL A 12 2.55 7.45 -29.61
N LEU A 13 1.86 6.32 -29.51
CA LEU A 13 1.35 5.78 -28.23
C LEU A 13 2.49 5.48 -27.27
N ILE A 14 3.55 4.80 -27.72
CA ILE A 14 4.76 4.57 -26.91
C ILE A 14 5.35 5.90 -26.43
N ARG A 15 5.55 6.87 -27.34
CA ARG A 15 6.09 8.19 -26.97
C ARG A 15 5.17 8.95 -26.03
N LEU A 16 3.84 8.84 -26.17
CA LEU A 16 2.88 9.41 -25.22
C LEU A 16 2.94 8.70 -23.88
N THR A 17 3.07 7.37 -23.84
CA THR A 17 3.22 6.58 -22.61
C THR A 17 4.51 6.95 -21.87
N PHE A 18 5.60 7.23 -22.58
CA PHE A 18 6.84 7.72 -21.99
C PHE A 18 6.83 9.22 -21.65
N ALA A 19 5.99 10.03 -22.32
CA ALA A 19 5.83 11.46 -22.04
C ALA A 19 4.79 11.77 -20.95
N LEU A 20 3.82 10.88 -20.76
CA LEU A 20 2.84 10.94 -19.68
C LEU A 20 3.47 10.44 -18.39
N ASN A 21 3.10 11.06 -17.28
CA ASN A 21 3.38 10.55 -15.94
C ASN A 21 2.88 9.09 -15.86
N THR A 22 3.81 8.12 -15.96
CA THR A 22 3.49 6.68 -16.01
C THR A 22 2.66 6.27 -14.80
N MET A 23 2.85 6.94 -13.67
CA MET A 23 2.06 6.77 -12.46
C MET A 23 0.58 7.17 -12.65
N LEU A 24 0.31 8.33 -13.25
CA LEU A 24 -1.07 8.77 -13.53
C LEU A 24 -1.73 7.86 -14.56
N LEU A 25 -0.98 7.43 -15.58
CA LEU A 25 -1.47 6.51 -16.59
C LEU A 25 -1.93 5.18 -15.96
N ASN A 26 -1.19 4.63 -15.00
CA ASN A 26 -1.57 3.38 -14.32
C ASN A 26 -2.90 3.51 -13.58
N VAL A 27 -3.10 4.63 -12.87
CA VAL A 27 -4.34 4.91 -12.14
C VAL A 27 -5.51 5.09 -13.10
N VAL A 28 -5.31 5.84 -14.20
CA VAL A 28 -6.34 6.02 -15.23
C VAL A 28 -6.70 4.69 -15.89
N LEU A 29 -5.71 3.84 -16.18
CA LEU A 29 -5.94 2.51 -16.75
C LEU A 29 -6.68 1.60 -15.77
N TYR A 30 -6.36 1.68 -14.48
CA TYR A 30 -7.12 1.01 -13.42
C TYR A 30 -8.59 1.46 -13.43
N ASP A 31 -8.87 2.75 -13.57
CA ASP A 31 -10.25 3.27 -13.63
C ASP A 31 -11.01 2.86 -14.88
N VAL A 32 -10.36 2.94 -16.05
CA VAL A 32 -10.92 2.44 -17.30
C VAL A 32 -11.27 0.96 -17.14
N TYR A 33 -10.43 0.18 -16.47
CA TYR A 33 -10.76 -1.21 -16.19
C TYR A 33 -11.96 -1.35 -15.25
N TYR A 34 -11.88 -0.79 -14.05
CA TYR A 34 -12.86 -1.05 -13.00
C TYR A 34 -14.22 -0.42 -13.25
N TYR A 35 -14.27 0.74 -13.91
CA TYR A 35 -15.52 1.48 -14.10
C TYR A 35 -16.04 1.40 -15.53
N VAL A 36 -15.17 1.35 -16.55
CA VAL A 36 -15.61 1.31 -17.96
C VAL A 36 -15.81 -0.11 -18.46
N MET A 37 -14.97 -1.09 -18.08
CA MET A 37 -15.12 -2.46 -18.59
C MET A 37 -16.40 -3.17 -18.12
N PRO A 38 -16.92 -2.99 -16.89
CA PRO A 38 -18.23 -3.52 -16.54
C PRO A 38 -19.35 -2.95 -17.42
N SER A 39 -19.26 -1.70 -17.85
CA SER A 39 -20.22 -1.10 -18.77
C SER A 39 -20.14 -1.72 -20.16
N ILE A 40 -18.92 -1.97 -20.67
CA ILE A 40 -18.68 -2.71 -21.92
C ILE A 40 -19.18 -4.15 -21.79
N ALA A 41 -18.97 -4.79 -20.65
CA ALA A 41 -19.46 -6.12 -20.33
C ALA A 41 -20.98 -6.21 -20.35
N ILE A 42 -21.66 -5.26 -19.71
CA ILE A 42 -23.12 -5.16 -19.71
C ILE A 42 -23.61 -4.96 -21.15
N PHE A 43 -22.97 -4.11 -21.94
CA PHE A 43 -23.32 -3.94 -23.35
C PHE A 43 -23.20 -5.26 -24.13
N PHE A 44 -22.13 -6.03 -23.91
CA PHE A 44 -21.97 -7.34 -24.51
C PHE A 44 -23.02 -8.35 -24.04
N LEU A 45 -23.39 -8.34 -22.76
CA LEU A 45 -24.47 -9.18 -22.24
C LEU A 45 -25.81 -8.80 -22.86
N LEU A 46 -26.10 -7.51 -23.03
CA LEU A 46 -27.33 -7.05 -23.67
C LEU A 46 -27.40 -7.49 -25.15
N ASP A 47 -26.30 -7.40 -25.89
CA ASP A 47 -26.23 -7.94 -27.27
C ASP A 47 -26.35 -9.48 -27.28
N LEU A 48 -25.82 -10.17 -26.27
CA LEU A 48 -25.96 -11.61 -26.08
C LEU A 48 -27.42 -12.03 -25.91
N PHE A 49 -28.19 -11.30 -25.09
CA PHE A 49 -29.60 -11.57 -24.80
C PHE A 49 -30.56 -11.03 -25.88
N GLY A 50 -30.08 -10.19 -26.78
CA GLY A 50 -30.79 -9.82 -28.01
C GLY A 50 -31.15 -11.05 -28.85
N LYS A 51 -32.42 -11.18 -29.23
CA LYS A 51 -32.92 -12.32 -30.02
C LYS A 51 -32.25 -12.35 -31.40
N SER A 52 -31.34 -13.30 -31.63
CA SER A 52 -30.85 -13.64 -32.97
C SER A 52 -31.47 -14.96 -33.45
N LYS A 53 -31.96 -14.98 -34.71
CA LYS A 53 -32.46 -16.19 -35.36
C LYS A 53 -31.28 -17.09 -35.75
N PRO A 54 -31.34 -18.41 -35.52
CA PRO A 54 -30.22 -19.29 -35.80
C PRO A 54 -30.13 -19.60 -37.30
N LYS A 55 -28.91 -19.61 -37.83
CA LYS A 55 -28.55 -20.35 -39.05
C LYS A 55 -27.27 -21.15 -38.79
N GLU A 56 -27.27 -22.39 -39.23
CA GLU A 56 -26.16 -23.33 -39.08
C GLU A 56 -25.11 -23.08 -40.17
N ALA A 57 -23.84 -22.92 -39.79
CA ALA A 57 -22.69 -23.51 -40.51
C ALA A 57 -21.32 -23.25 -39.81
N ARG A 58 -20.45 -24.27 -39.96
CA ARG A 58 -18.98 -24.33 -39.80
C ARG A 58 -18.36 -24.12 -38.41
N LYS A 59 -18.25 -25.25 -37.70
CA LYS A 59 -17.63 -25.43 -36.37
C LYS A 59 -16.08 -25.30 -36.36
N TRP A 60 -15.39 -25.66 -37.44
CA TRP A 60 -13.91 -25.76 -37.45
C TRP A 60 -13.17 -24.45 -37.75
N GLN A 61 -13.76 -23.57 -38.57
CA GLN A 61 -13.17 -22.26 -38.87
C GLN A 61 -13.25 -21.29 -37.66
N ARG A 62 -14.23 -21.51 -36.78
CA ARG A 62 -14.41 -20.74 -35.53
C ARG A 62 -13.39 -21.11 -34.46
N PHE A 63 -12.82 -22.32 -34.48
CA PHE A 63 -11.85 -22.76 -33.48
C PHE A 63 -10.47 -22.11 -33.67
N SER A 64 -9.97 -22.02 -34.92
CA SER A 64 -8.67 -21.37 -35.20
C SER A 64 -8.69 -19.85 -34.96
N LEU A 65 -9.83 -19.20 -35.19
CA LEU A 65 -10.04 -17.78 -34.93
C LEU A 65 -10.05 -17.42 -33.43
N ILE A 66 -10.23 -18.41 -32.54
CA ILE A 66 -10.24 -18.21 -31.08
C ILE A 66 -8.89 -18.62 -30.48
N VAL A 67 -8.35 -19.77 -30.88
CA VAL A 67 -7.10 -20.29 -30.30
C VAL A 67 -5.90 -19.45 -30.68
N VAL A 68 -5.82 -18.97 -31.93
CA VAL A 68 -4.65 -18.20 -32.41
C VAL A 68 -4.50 -16.85 -31.68
N PRO A 69 -5.56 -16.02 -31.49
CA PRO A 69 -5.43 -14.80 -30.70
C PRO A 69 -5.14 -15.06 -29.24
N ILE A 70 -5.68 -16.12 -28.64
CA ILE A 70 -5.40 -16.47 -27.24
C ILE A 70 -3.94 -16.87 -27.07
N VAL A 71 -3.42 -17.76 -27.92
CA VAL A 71 -2.00 -18.15 -27.91
C VAL A 71 -1.10 -16.96 -28.20
N PHE A 72 -1.49 -16.07 -29.13
CA PHE A 72 -0.73 -14.86 -29.42
C PHE A 72 -0.74 -13.88 -28.24
N VAL A 73 -1.87 -13.68 -27.56
CA VAL A 73 -1.97 -12.85 -26.36
C VAL A 73 -1.12 -13.44 -25.23
N ILE A 74 -1.15 -14.76 -25.02
CA ILE A 74 -0.32 -15.43 -24.01
C ILE A 74 1.16 -15.28 -24.35
N ALA A 75 1.57 -15.58 -25.58
CA ALA A 75 2.97 -15.50 -26.02
C ALA A 75 3.50 -14.05 -26.02
N PHE A 76 2.69 -13.09 -26.45
CA PHE A 76 3.05 -11.67 -26.44
C PHE A 76 3.10 -11.11 -25.02
N SER A 77 2.18 -11.52 -24.14
CA SER A 77 2.23 -11.18 -22.72
C SER A 77 3.49 -11.76 -22.06
N TYR A 78 3.87 -12.99 -22.41
CA TYR A 78 5.11 -13.62 -21.95
C TYR A 78 6.37 -12.96 -22.52
N LEU A 79 6.34 -12.43 -23.76
CA LEU A 79 7.47 -11.68 -24.32
C LEU A 79 7.64 -10.33 -23.61
N LEU A 80 6.55 -9.59 -23.41
CA LEU A 80 6.55 -8.33 -22.66
C LEU A 80 6.99 -8.54 -21.21
N PHE A 81 6.70 -9.71 -20.64
CA PHE A 81 7.15 -10.13 -19.32
C PHE A 81 8.65 -10.33 -19.20
N VAL A 82 9.27 -10.95 -20.21
CA VAL A 82 10.72 -11.11 -20.26
C VAL A 82 11.39 -9.74 -20.35
N VAL A 83 10.82 -8.82 -21.14
CA VAL A 83 11.28 -7.44 -21.20
C VAL A 83 11.09 -6.74 -19.85
N ASP A 84 9.93 -6.89 -19.21
CA ASP A 84 9.60 -6.29 -17.90
C ASP A 84 10.52 -6.74 -16.76
N SER A 85 10.83 -8.04 -16.72
CA SER A 85 11.79 -8.65 -15.79
C SER A 85 13.21 -8.07 -15.95
N CYS A 86 13.53 -7.51 -17.12
CA CYS A 86 14.79 -6.81 -17.36
C CYS A 86 14.76 -5.32 -16.98
N PHE A 87 13.58 -4.68 -16.87
CA PHE A 87 13.46 -3.22 -16.72
C PHE A 87 12.74 -2.74 -15.45
N SER A 88 12.24 -3.64 -14.59
CA SER A 88 11.59 -3.28 -13.30
C SER A 88 10.41 -2.32 -13.44
N ILE A 89 9.65 -2.41 -14.53
CA ILE A 89 8.36 -1.72 -14.68
C ILE A 89 7.28 -2.66 -14.09
N PRO A 90 6.15 -2.20 -13.54
CA PRO A 90 5.13 -3.14 -13.07
C PRO A 90 4.36 -3.69 -14.28
N PHE A 91 4.64 -4.94 -14.63
CA PHE A 91 4.02 -5.77 -15.68
C PHE A 91 2.54 -5.48 -16.04
N SER A 92 1.70 -5.30 -15.03
CA SER A 92 0.25 -5.06 -15.15
C SER A 92 -0.06 -3.78 -15.95
N ASN A 93 0.81 -2.79 -15.87
CA ASN A 93 0.57 -1.44 -16.40
C ASN A 93 0.71 -1.34 -17.92
N VAL A 94 1.58 -2.16 -18.51
CA VAL A 94 1.87 -2.12 -19.95
C VAL A 94 1.00 -3.11 -20.73
N ILE A 95 0.70 -4.27 -20.15
CA ILE A 95 -0.04 -5.33 -20.84
C ILE A 95 -1.53 -5.09 -20.86
N PHE A 96 -2.06 -4.48 -19.81
CA PHE A 96 -3.49 -4.30 -19.65
C PHE A 96 -4.16 -3.55 -20.82
N PRO A 97 -3.61 -2.42 -21.34
CA PRO A 97 -4.12 -1.78 -22.55
C PRO A 97 -3.94 -2.62 -23.82
N LEU A 98 -2.86 -3.40 -23.87
CA LEU A 98 -2.47 -4.15 -25.06
C LEU A 98 -3.35 -5.39 -25.27
N ILE A 99 -3.92 -5.97 -24.22
CA ILE A 99 -4.90 -7.08 -24.33
C ILE A 99 -6.24 -6.61 -24.90
N LEU A 100 -6.59 -5.34 -24.71
CA LEU A 100 -7.80 -4.76 -25.28
C LEU A 100 -7.70 -4.60 -26.81
N LEU A 101 -6.49 -4.45 -27.36
CA LEU A 101 -6.27 -4.28 -28.81
C LEU A 101 -6.68 -5.52 -29.63
N PRO A 102 -6.28 -6.76 -29.30
CA PRO A 102 -6.78 -7.98 -29.93
C PRO A 102 -8.29 -8.14 -29.79
N VAL A 103 -8.84 -7.87 -28.60
CA VAL A 103 -10.27 -8.03 -28.32
C VAL A 103 -11.11 -7.04 -29.15
N THR A 104 -10.73 -5.77 -29.15
CA THR A 104 -11.37 -4.75 -29.99
C THR A 104 -11.16 -5.05 -31.46
N HIS A 105 -9.96 -5.47 -31.88
CA HIS A 105 -9.70 -5.87 -33.27
C HIS A 105 -10.62 -7.02 -33.71
N LEU A 106 -10.74 -8.09 -32.91
CA LEU A 106 -11.62 -9.23 -33.21
C LEU A 106 -13.08 -8.79 -33.30
N TYR A 107 -13.53 -7.95 -32.36
CA TYR A 107 -14.89 -7.41 -32.35
C TYR A 107 -15.18 -6.56 -33.60
N PHE A 108 -14.34 -5.57 -33.90
CA PHE A 108 -14.55 -4.67 -35.04
C PHE A 108 -14.35 -5.36 -36.39
N ARG A 109 -13.39 -6.29 -36.50
CA ARG A 109 -13.18 -7.04 -37.73
C ARG A 109 -14.41 -7.87 -38.10
N SER A 110 -15.07 -8.50 -37.12
CA SER A 110 -16.31 -9.27 -37.36
C SER A 110 -17.44 -8.40 -37.92
N LYS A 111 -17.48 -7.11 -37.54
CA LYS A 111 -18.50 -6.16 -37.99
C LYS A 111 -18.21 -5.61 -39.40
N VAL A 112 -16.94 -5.43 -39.76
CA VAL A 112 -16.49 -4.85 -41.04
C VAL A 112 -16.49 -5.89 -42.17
N SER A 113 -16.19 -7.16 -41.89
CA SER A 113 -16.14 -8.21 -42.92
C SER A 113 -17.50 -8.64 -43.46
N GLY A 114 -18.61 -8.14 -42.88
CA GLY A 114 -19.95 -8.63 -43.19
C GLY A 114 -20.18 -10.10 -42.77
N GLU A 115 -19.23 -10.67 -42.03
CA GLU A 115 -19.32 -12.03 -41.50
C GLU A 115 -20.39 -12.09 -40.39
N GLU A 116 -20.91 -13.30 -40.18
CA GLU A 116 -21.94 -13.56 -39.17
C GLU A 116 -21.56 -12.99 -37.80
N LYS A 117 -22.55 -12.43 -37.09
CA LYS A 117 -22.37 -11.90 -35.74
C LYS A 117 -21.57 -12.89 -34.88
N PRO A 118 -20.63 -12.40 -34.05
CA PRO A 118 -19.86 -13.25 -33.16
C PRO A 118 -20.78 -14.14 -32.33
N SER A 119 -20.47 -15.44 -32.26
CA SER A 119 -21.32 -16.38 -31.51
C SER A 119 -21.40 -15.97 -30.04
N ARG A 120 -22.55 -16.18 -29.40
CA ARG A 120 -22.76 -15.86 -27.97
C ARG A 120 -21.64 -16.42 -27.08
N TRP A 121 -21.22 -17.66 -27.32
CA TRP A 121 -20.12 -18.28 -26.59
C TRP A 121 -18.79 -17.55 -26.74
N MET A 122 -18.50 -17.02 -27.93
CA MET A 122 -17.28 -16.23 -28.17
C MET A 122 -17.32 -14.89 -27.42
N MET A 123 -18.47 -14.23 -27.41
CA MET A 123 -18.68 -12.98 -26.67
C MET A 123 -18.53 -13.19 -25.17
N PHE A 124 -19.11 -14.28 -24.66
CA PHE A 124 -18.95 -14.68 -23.27
C PHE A 124 -17.48 -14.98 -22.92
N ALA A 125 -16.76 -15.73 -23.78
CA ALA A 125 -15.35 -16.03 -23.55
C ALA A 125 -14.48 -14.76 -23.55
N ILE A 126 -14.70 -13.84 -24.50
CA ILE A 126 -14.04 -12.53 -24.55
C ILE A 126 -14.27 -11.76 -23.26
N LEU A 127 -15.52 -11.72 -22.79
CA LEU A 127 -15.88 -11.04 -21.56
C LEU A 127 -15.17 -11.64 -20.34
N VAL A 128 -15.18 -12.97 -20.21
CA VAL A 128 -14.49 -13.68 -19.13
C VAL A 128 -12.99 -13.37 -19.16
N ILE A 129 -12.36 -13.37 -20.33
CA ILE A 129 -10.95 -13.03 -20.48
C ILE A 129 -10.69 -11.60 -20.01
N ILE A 130 -11.48 -10.61 -20.46
CA ILE A 130 -11.33 -9.22 -20.03
C ILE A 130 -11.42 -9.10 -18.50
N LEU A 131 -12.41 -9.75 -17.89
CA LEU A 131 -12.68 -9.65 -16.45
C LEU A 131 -11.67 -10.40 -15.58
N LEU A 132 -11.06 -11.49 -16.07
CA LEU A 132 -10.11 -12.28 -15.29
C LEU A 132 -8.66 -11.84 -15.47
N THR A 133 -8.32 -11.29 -16.64
CA THR A 133 -6.93 -11.02 -17.03
C THR A 133 -6.16 -10.21 -15.99
N PRO A 134 -6.65 -9.07 -15.45
CA PRO A 134 -5.86 -8.25 -14.51
C PRO A 134 -5.57 -8.96 -13.20
N TYR A 135 -6.52 -9.75 -12.71
CA TYR A 135 -6.33 -10.55 -11.52
C TYR A 135 -5.29 -11.64 -11.74
N VAL A 136 -5.39 -12.34 -12.88
CA VAL A 136 -4.40 -13.37 -13.25
C VAL A 136 -3.02 -12.75 -13.44
N LEU A 137 -2.91 -11.59 -14.09
CA LEU A 137 -1.64 -10.89 -14.30
C LEU A 137 -1.03 -10.40 -12.99
N ALA A 138 -1.81 -9.74 -12.12
CA ALA A 138 -1.34 -9.26 -10.83
C ALA A 138 -0.86 -10.43 -9.95
N PHE A 139 -1.64 -11.51 -9.89
CA PHE A 139 -1.28 -12.70 -9.14
C PHE A 139 -0.04 -13.39 -9.73
N SER A 140 0.06 -13.52 -11.05
CA SER A 140 1.21 -14.14 -11.71
C SER A 140 2.48 -13.30 -11.54
N GLY A 141 2.36 -11.97 -11.64
CA GLY A 141 3.46 -11.03 -11.40
C GLY A 141 3.97 -11.11 -9.96
N PHE A 142 3.07 -11.17 -8.99
CA PHE A 142 3.42 -11.40 -7.59
C PHE A 142 4.17 -12.73 -7.39
N ASN A 143 3.62 -13.85 -7.89
CA ASN A 143 4.27 -15.16 -7.74
C ASN A 143 5.63 -15.24 -8.44
N LEU A 144 5.79 -14.60 -9.60
CA LEU A 144 7.10 -14.51 -10.23
C LEU A 144 8.05 -13.69 -9.37
N ALA A 145 7.65 -12.51 -8.89
CA ALA A 145 8.49 -11.68 -8.05
C ALA A 145 8.96 -12.45 -6.80
N ILE A 146 8.05 -13.18 -6.14
CA ILE A 146 8.40 -14.08 -5.03
C ILE A 146 9.37 -15.17 -5.48
N SER A 147 9.14 -15.83 -6.61
CA SER A 147 10.04 -16.86 -7.12
C SER A 147 11.42 -16.31 -7.45
N ALA A 148 11.51 -15.14 -8.08
CA ALA A 148 12.76 -14.51 -8.49
C ALA A 148 13.55 -14.02 -7.26
N ILE A 149 12.90 -13.30 -6.34
CA ILE A 149 13.49 -12.87 -5.07
C ILE A 149 13.91 -14.11 -4.26
N GLY A 150 13.10 -15.16 -4.25
CA GLY A 150 13.36 -16.42 -3.55
C GLY A 150 14.63 -17.14 -3.99
N THR A 151 15.18 -16.86 -5.19
CA THR A 151 16.47 -17.42 -5.63
C THR A 151 17.68 -16.77 -4.96
N ALA A 152 17.52 -15.64 -4.29
CA ALA A 152 18.61 -14.99 -3.57
C ALA A 152 19.14 -15.87 -2.43
N THR A 153 20.45 -15.84 -2.24
CA THR A 153 21.18 -16.85 -1.47
C THR A 153 20.97 -16.79 0.04
N ASN A 154 20.65 -15.60 0.57
CA ASN A 154 20.48 -15.37 1.99
C ASN A 154 19.21 -14.56 2.29
N GLU A 155 18.71 -14.69 3.52
CA GLU A 155 17.48 -14.01 3.97
C GLU A 155 17.56 -12.49 3.91
N GLY A 156 18.73 -11.90 4.19
CA GLY A 156 18.93 -10.46 4.12
C GLY A 156 18.76 -9.93 2.69
N GLU A 157 19.37 -10.59 1.72
CA GLU A 157 19.26 -10.24 0.30
C GLU A 157 17.81 -10.37 -0.18
N ARG A 158 17.11 -11.47 0.17
CA ARG A 158 15.67 -11.64 -0.09
C ARG A 158 14.86 -10.48 0.48
N ALA A 159 15.13 -10.11 1.73
CA ALA A 159 14.40 -9.07 2.42
C ALA A 159 14.62 -7.67 1.81
N LYS A 160 15.86 -7.36 1.43
CA LYS A 160 16.22 -6.13 0.71
C LYS A 160 15.53 -6.06 -0.65
N LEU A 161 15.61 -7.13 -1.45
CA LEU A 161 14.99 -7.18 -2.77
C LEU A 161 13.46 -7.05 -2.69
N ALA A 162 12.82 -7.66 -1.69
CA ALA A 162 11.38 -7.49 -1.45
C ALA A 162 11.00 -6.03 -1.15
N SER A 163 11.75 -5.37 -0.25
CA SER A 163 11.56 -3.95 0.08
C SER A 163 11.75 -3.05 -1.15
N GLU A 164 12.80 -3.30 -1.94
CA GLU A 164 13.08 -2.54 -3.17
C GLU A 164 12.01 -2.77 -4.24
N TYR A 165 11.56 -4.00 -4.44
CA TYR A 165 10.49 -4.33 -5.37
C TYR A 165 9.20 -3.59 -5.00
N VAL A 166 8.77 -3.68 -3.74
CA VAL A 166 7.57 -2.98 -3.25
C VAL A 166 7.70 -1.48 -3.49
N ARG A 167 8.86 -0.88 -3.22
CA ARG A 167 9.09 0.54 -3.50
C ARG A 167 8.93 0.87 -4.98
N VAL A 168 9.54 0.09 -5.87
CA VAL A 168 9.52 0.34 -7.31
C VAL A 168 8.11 0.24 -7.89
N ILE A 169 7.30 -0.71 -7.41
CA ILE A 169 5.91 -0.83 -7.85
C ILE A 169 4.97 0.16 -7.16
N THR A 170 5.43 0.83 -6.10
CA THR A 170 4.62 1.82 -5.38
C THR A 170 4.68 3.18 -6.05
N THR A 171 3.50 3.63 -6.43
CA THR A 171 3.17 4.95 -6.91
C THR A 171 2.87 5.84 -5.69
N SER A 172 3.93 6.51 -5.20
CA SER A 172 3.85 7.43 -4.05
C SER A 172 3.22 8.76 -4.46
N PHE A 173 2.18 9.19 -3.74
CA PHE A 173 1.48 10.46 -4.00
C PHE A 173 2.08 11.66 -3.24
N TRP A 174 3.17 11.45 -2.49
CA TRP A 174 3.86 12.54 -1.81
C TRP A 174 4.40 13.58 -2.81
N GLY A 175 4.07 14.84 -2.59
CA GLY A 175 4.45 15.95 -3.48
C GLY A 175 3.42 16.26 -4.58
N LEU A 176 2.37 15.45 -4.73
CA LEU A 176 1.27 15.74 -5.64
C LEU A 176 0.21 16.61 -4.93
N GLY A 177 -0.07 17.77 -5.51
CA GLY A 177 -1.07 18.70 -5.01
C GLY A 177 -2.35 18.71 -5.87
N GLY A 178 -3.37 19.41 -5.37
CA GLY A 178 -4.58 19.71 -6.13
C GLY A 178 -5.37 18.48 -6.59
N ILE A 179 -5.92 18.55 -7.80
CA ILE A 179 -6.81 17.52 -8.36
C ILE A 179 -6.06 16.20 -8.61
N GLU A 180 -4.81 16.25 -9.06
CA GLU A 180 -4.00 15.05 -9.30
C GLU A 180 -3.72 14.30 -8.00
N GLY A 181 -3.29 15.02 -6.95
CA GLY A 181 -3.07 14.45 -5.62
C GLY A 181 -4.35 13.85 -5.04
N GLY A 182 -5.49 14.54 -5.16
CA GLY A 182 -6.80 14.02 -4.72
C GLY A 182 -7.23 12.77 -5.50
N TYR A 183 -7.04 12.78 -6.83
CA TYR A 183 -7.38 11.66 -7.70
C TYR A 183 -6.55 10.41 -7.37
N ILE A 184 -5.22 10.54 -7.25
CA ILE A 184 -4.35 9.41 -6.89
C ILE A 184 -4.65 8.95 -5.46
N SER A 185 -4.88 9.86 -4.51
CA SER A 185 -5.21 9.50 -3.13
C SER A 185 -6.49 8.66 -3.01
N ALA A 186 -7.48 8.87 -3.87
CA ALA A 186 -8.69 8.03 -3.93
C ALA A 186 -8.38 6.57 -4.32
N HIS A 187 -7.22 6.32 -4.92
CA HIS A 187 -6.77 5.01 -5.37
C HIS A 187 -5.88 4.28 -4.37
N ARG A 188 -5.63 4.86 -3.19
CA ARG A 188 -4.89 4.19 -2.12
C ARG A 188 -5.48 2.80 -1.82
N ALA A 189 -4.58 1.84 -1.62
CA ALA A 189 -4.94 0.46 -1.33
C ALA A 189 -5.31 0.22 0.15
N LEU A 190 -5.18 1.22 1.02
CA LEU A 190 -5.51 1.09 2.42
C LEU A 190 -6.98 1.43 2.70
N ARG A 191 -7.66 0.56 3.45
CA ARG A 191 -9.00 0.83 4.02
C ARG A 191 -8.92 0.67 5.54
N GLY A 192 -8.82 1.79 6.25
CA GLY A 192 -8.52 1.78 7.69
C GLY A 192 -7.15 1.17 7.96
N SER A 193 -7.09 0.07 8.71
CA SER A 193 -5.85 -0.66 9.00
C SER A 193 -5.59 -1.84 8.04
N TYR A 194 -6.48 -2.12 7.08
CA TYR A 194 -6.38 -3.26 6.19
C TYR A 194 -5.82 -2.85 4.81
N LEU A 195 -4.81 -3.59 4.33
CA LEU A 195 -4.30 -3.45 2.96
C LEU A 195 -5.13 -4.30 2.00
N ASP A 196 -5.81 -3.67 1.06
CA ASP A 196 -6.33 -4.34 -0.13
C ASP A 196 -5.15 -4.69 -1.05
N PHE A 197 -4.50 -5.82 -0.76
CA PHE A 197 -3.27 -6.22 -1.45
C PHE A 197 -3.49 -6.44 -2.95
N GLN A 198 -4.66 -6.93 -3.35
CA GLN A 198 -5.01 -7.07 -4.76
C GLN A 198 -5.06 -5.70 -5.44
N LYS A 199 -5.76 -4.71 -4.85
CA LYS A 199 -5.76 -3.33 -5.35
C LYS A 199 -4.36 -2.74 -5.38
N PHE A 200 -3.53 -3.02 -4.37
CA PHE A 200 -2.14 -2.59 -4.34
C PHE A 200 -1.33 -3.15 -5.51
N LEU A 201 -1.43 -4.45 -5.81
CA LEU A 201 -0.72 -5.06 -6.95
C LEU A 201 -1.18 -4.50 -8.31
N MET A 202 -2.43 -4.07 -8.42
CA MET A 202 -2.99 -3.55 -9.68
C MET A 202 -2.73 -2.06 -9.88
N ALA A 203 -2.98 -1.23 -8.87
CA ALA A 203 -2.87 0.23 -8.96
C ALA A 203 -1.49 0.75 -8.51
N GLY A 204 -0.82 0.02 -7.62
CA GLY A 204 0.45 0.42 -7.03
C GLY A 204 0.36 1.64 -6.11
N VAL A 205 -0.81 2.20 -5.80
CA VAL A 205 -0.89 3.47 -5.06
C VAL A 205 -0.85 3.27 -3.54
N GLY A 206 0.06 3.96 -2.87
CA GLY A 206 0.18 3.92 -1.41
C GLY A 206 1.22 4.89 -0.83
N SER A 207 1.25 5.00 0.50
CA SER A 207 2.31 5.66 1.26
C SER A 207 3.05 4.67 2.17
N CYS A 208 3.75 5.13 3.20
CA CYS A 208 4.52 4.29 4.12
C CYS A 208 3.71 3.12 4.71
N GLY A 209 2.45 3.34 5.08
CA GLY A 209 1.56 2.30 5.62
C GLY A 209 1.28 1.17 4.63
N GLU A 210 0.90 1.50 3.39
CA GLU A 210 0.70 0.50 2.33
C GLU A 210 1.98 -0.22 1.96
N MET A 211 3.09 0.51 1.81
CA MET A 211 4.38 -0.08 1.47
C MET A 211 4.87 -1.03 2.55
N ALA A 212 4.77 -0.66 3.83
CA ALA A 212 5.16 -1.53 4.94
C ALA A 212 4.34 -2.83 4.95
N ARG A 213 3.02 -2.73 4.78
CA ARG A 213 2.13 -3.89 4.73
C ARG A 213 2.39 -4.77 3.52
N ALA A 214 2.60 -4.19 2.34
CA ALA A 214 2.94 -4.94 1.15
C ALA A 214 4.29 -5.65 1.33
N THR A 215 5.32 -4.95 1.82
CA THR A 215 6.63 -5.55 2.13
C THR A 215 6.49 -6.73 3.09
N LYS A 216 5.66 -6.60 4.15
CA LYS A 216 5.38 -7.73 5.05
C LYS A 216 4.75 -8.92 4.30
N VAL A 217 3.77 -8.72 3.43
CA VAL A 217 3.17 -9.81 2.64
C VAL A 217 4.22 -10.52 1.76
N PHE A 218 5.13 -9.77 1.14
CA PHE A 218 6.23 -10.35 0.36
C PHE A 218 7.17 -11.17 1.24
N LEU A 219 7.58 -10.64 2.40
CA LEU A 219 8.48 -11.31 3.34
C LEU A 219 7.87 -12.58 3.92
N ASP A 220 6.60 -12.53 4.33
CA ASP A 220 5.86 -13.68 4.83
C ASP A 220 5.78 -14.79 3.76
N SER A 221 5.57 -14.41 2.49
CA SER A 221 5.54 -15.35 1.35
C SER A 221 6.93 -15.93 1.01
N LEU A 222 8.00 -15.26 1.42
CA LEU A 222 9.39 -15.73 1.29
C LEU A 222 9.86 -16.51 2.52
N GLY A 223 9.01 -16.67 3.55
CA GLY A 223 9.36 -17.33 4.81
C GLY A 223 10.35 -16.55 5.67
N VAL A 224 10.44 -15.22 5.52
CA VAL A 224 11.29 -14.35 6.33
C VAL A 224 10.51 -13.83 7.53
N ASP A 225 10.99 -14.13 8.75
CA ASP A 225 10.36 -13.65 9.99
C ASP A 225 10.34 -12.12 10.02
N SER A 226 9.14 -11.54 10.06
CA SER A 226 8.91 -10.11 9.89
C SER A 226 7.72 -9.59 10.68
N ARG A 227 7.78 -8.31 11.10
CA ARG A 227 6.70 -7.63 11.82
C ARG A 227 6.56 -6.18 11.39
N LEU A 228 5.32 -5.66 11.46
CA LEU A 228 5.08 -4.24 11.23
C LEU A 228 5.51 -3.44 12.46
N VAL A 229 6.16 -2.30 12.23
CA VAL A 229 6.55 -1.36 13.27
C VAL A 229 6.08 0.04 12.88
N GLY A 230 5.61 0.80 13.85
CA GLY A 230 5.13 2.17 13.63
C GLY A 230 5.74 3.16 14.62
N PHE A 231 6.08 4.36 14.11
CA PHE A 231 6.26 5.56 14.90
C PHE A 231 4.89 6.20 15.05
N VAL A 232 4.18 5.81 16.10
CA VAL A 232 2.73 6.06 16.21
C VAL A 232 2.44 7.56 16.32
N GLY A 233 3.28 8.30 17.04
CA GLY A 233 3.17 9.76 17.15
C GLY A 233 3.49 10.51 15.86
N GLU A 234 4.28 9.93 14.96
CA GLU A 234 4.76 10.62 13.76
C GLU A 234 4.20 10.03 12.46
N ASP A 235 3.04 9.37 12.54
CA ASP A 235 2.28 8.75 11.44
C ASP A 235 3.17 8.03 10.41
N HIS A 236 4.07 7.19 10.90
CA HIS A 236 5.00 6.45 10.05
C HIS A 236 5.00 4.95 10.36
N MET A 237 5.12 4.13 9.33
CA MET A 237 5.10 2.67 9.44
C MET A 237 6.14 2.05 8.49
N PHE A 238 6.77 0.98 8.96
CA PHE A 238 7.79 0.22 8.25
C PHE A 238 7.80 -1.24 8.74
N VAL A 239 8.77 -2.04 8.28
CA VAL A 239 8.88 -3.47 8.64
C VAL A 239 10.18 -3.71 9.39
N GLU A 240 10.15 -4.55 10.42
CA GLU A 240 11.35 -5.20 10.95
C GLU A 240 11.43 -6.65 10.46
N VAL A 241 12.63 -7.11 10.13
CA VAL A 241 12.93 -8.51 9.78
C VAL A 241 13.94 -9.09 10.76
N LYS A 242 13.77 -10.37 11.11
CA LYS A 242 14.68 -11.07 12.00
C LYS A 242 15.68 -11.86 11.18
N LEU A 243 16.96 -11.50 11.28
CA LEU A 243 18.06 -12.15 10.56
C LEU A 243 19.11 -12.59 11.59
N ASN A 244 19.46 -13.88 11.58
CA ASN A 244 20.45 -14.45 12.51
C ASN A 244 20.18 -14.11 13.99
N GLY A 245 18.91 -14.06 14.39
CA GLY A 245 18.50 -13.76 15.77
C GLY A 245 18.32 -12.28 16.11
N SER A 246 18.76 -11.36 15.24
CA SER A 246 18.69 -9.91 15.44
C SER A 246 17.62 -9.27 14.55
N TRP A 247 16.98 -8.20 15.03
CA TRP A 247 15.99 -7.46 14.25
C TRP A 247 16.65 -6.31 13.47
N PHE A 248 16.30 -6.19 12.19
CA PHE A 248 16.74 -5.14 11.28
C PHE A 248 15.55 -4.43 10.67
N VAL A 249 15.69 -3.15 10.34
CA VAL A 249 14.64 -2.30 9.79
C VAL A 249 14.69 -2.28 8.26
N LEU A 250 13.51 -2.42 7.65
CA LEU A 250 13.21 -2.17 6.23
C LEU A 250 12.16 -1.06 6.14
N ASP A 251 12.57 0.09 5.62
CA ASP A 251 11.71 1.27 5.43
C ASP A 251 11.69 1.64 3.94
N PRO A 252 10.84 0.97 3.13
CA PRO A 252 10.80 1.18 1.69
C PRO A 252 10.36 2.61 1.32
N GLY A 253 9.59 3.28 2.18
CA GLY A 253 9.19 4.68 2.00
C GLY A 253 10.36 5.66 2.03
N TYR A 254 11.44 5.29 2.72
CA TYR A 254 12.66 6.10 2.88
C TYR A 254 13.89 5.49 2.19
N GLN A 255 13.73 4.41 1.43
CA GLN A 255 14.84 3.68 0.77
C GLN A 255 15.89 3.16 1.76
N LEU A 256 15.47 2.77 2.96
CA LEU A 256 16.36 2.28 3.99
C LEU A 256 16.20 0.76 4.10
N ASN A 257 17.30 0.03 3.92
CA ASN A 257 17.28 -1.43 3.92
C ASN A 257 18.31 -1.99 4.90
N LEU A 258 17.83 -2.88 5.79
CA LEU A 258 18.63 -3.66 6.75
C LEU A 258 19.46 -2.83 7.72
N MET A 259 18.89 -1.72 8.19
CA MET A 259 19.54 -0.89 9.21
C MET A 259 19.21 -1.36 10.62
N THR A 260 20.03 -0.99 11.59
CA THR A 260 19.70 -1.23 13.01
C THR A 260 18.61 -0.28 13.48
N ARG A 261 17.99 -0.59 14.62
CA ARG A 261 16.99 0.28 15.26
C ARG A 261 17.57 1.64 15.67
N GLU A 262 18.78 1.64 16.24
CA GLU A 262 19.50 2.85 16.64
C GLU A 262 19.81 3.74 15.42
N GLU A 263 20.26 3.14 14.32
CA GLU A 263 20.49 3.87 13.07
C GLU A 263 19.18 4.47 12.54
N ARG A 264 18.07 3.71 12.57
CA ARG A 264 16.77 4.22 12.11
C ARG A 264 16.27 5.35 12.97
N GLY A 265 16.39 5.23 14.30
CA GLY A 265 16.01 6.25 15.26
C GLY A 265 16.82 7.53 15.07
N SER A 266 18.15 7.40 14.94
CA SER A 266 19.06 8.51 14.66
C SER A 266 18.71 9.24 13.36
N LYS A 267 18.41 8.50 12.29
CA LYS A 267 17.92 9.11 11.04
C LYS A 267 16.61 9.86 11.24
N ARG A 268 15.63 9.27 11.95
CA ARG A 268 14.34 9.94 12.19
C ARG A 268 14.51 11.26 12.95
N LEU A 269 15.34 11.27 13.99
CA LEU A 269 15.65 12.48 14.75
C LEU A 269 16.35 13.54 13.88
N SER A 270 17.23 13.12 12.97
CA SER A 270 17.84 14.05 12.01
C SER A 270 16.87 14.61 10.97
N GLU A 271 15.86 13.81 10.57
CA GLU A 271 14.88 14.17 9.54
C GLU A 271 13.85 15.18 10.05
N ILE A 272 13.32 14.96 11.25
CA ILE A 272 12.18 15.74 11.76
C ILE A 272 12.30 16.17 13.23
N GLY A 273 13.35 15.78 13.95
CA GLY A 273 13.59 16.22 15.32
C GLY A 273 12.76 15.51 16.39
N GLY A 274 11.93 14.52 16.02
CA GLY A 274 11.08 13.77 16.94
C GLY A 274 10.90 12.30 16.57
N LEU A 275 10.87 11.46 17.60
CA LEU A 275 10.49 10.04 17.56
C LEU A 275 10.01 9.69 18.96
N SER A 276 8.70 9.73 19.15
CA SER A 276 8.07 9.75 20.47
C SER A 276 7.70 8.38 21.01
N TYR A 277 7.14 7.52 20.17
CA TYR A 277 6.61 6.24 20.59
C TYR A 277 6.65 5.22 19.46
N VAL A 278 7.34 4.09 19.70
CA VAL A 278 7.53 3.02 18.72
C VAL A 278 6.82 1.76 19.19
N VAL A 279 6.02 1.17 18.31
CA VAL A 279 5.35 -0.11 18.59
C VAL A 279 5.55 -1.10 17.45
N ALA A 280 5.73 -2.38 17.79
CA ALA A 280 5.52 -3.48 16.86
C ALA A 280 4.10 -4.03 16.98
N TYR A 281 3.49 -4.32 15.83
CA TYR A 281 2.21 -5.01 15.74
C TYR A 281 2.47 -6.51 15.57
N THR A 282 2.07 -7.30 16.55
CA THR A 282 2.23 -8.76 16.56
C THR A 282 0.86 -9.44 16.67
N GLU A 283 0.81 -10.75 16.44
CA GLU A 283 -0.41 -11.55 16.63
C GLU A 283 -0.91 -11.54 18.08
N HIS A 284 -0.02 -11.28 19.04
CA HIS A 284 -0.33 -11.20 20.47
C HIS A 284 -0.62 -9.77 20.96
N GLY A 285 -0.66 -8.80 20.05
CA GLY A 285 -0.89 -7.39 20.36
C GLY A 285 0.32 -6.50 20.14
N LEU A 286 0.33 -5.35 20.81
CA LEU A 286 1.37 -4.32 20.65
C LEU A 286 2.56 -4.59 21.58
N VAL A 287 3.76 -4.47 21.04
CA VAL A 287 5.02 -4.50 21.80
C VAL A 287 5.65 -3.11 21.72
N GLU A 288 5.88 -2.49 22.87
CA GLU A 288 6.57 -1.21 23.00
C GLU A 288 8.07 -1.39 22.72
N LEU A 289 8.63 -0.52 21.86
CA LEU A 289 10.02 -0.64 21.37
C LEU A 289 10.80 0.68 21.42
N THR A 290 10.25 1.76 21.99
CA THR A 290 10.81 3.11 21.88
C THR A 290 12.25 3.17 22.37
N GLN A 291 12.56 2.52 23.49
CA GLN A 291 13.92 2.46 24.04
C GLN A 291 14.94 1.71 23.17
N GLU A 292 14.47 0.85 22.27
CA GLU A 292 15.31 0.13 21.32
C GLU A 292 15.74 1.03 20.15
N TYR A 293 15.02 2.14 19.93
CA TYR A 293 15.26 3.08 18.82
C TYR A 293 15.94 4.36 19.28
N VAL A 294 15.55 4.90 20.43
CA VAL A 294 16.02 6.18 20.96
C VAL A 294 16.10 6.17 22.47
N LYS A 295 16.83 7.14 23.04
CA LYS A 295 16.75 7.42 24.48
C LYS A 295 15.36 7.97 24.83
N THR A 296 14.88 7.63 26.02
CA THR A 296 13.52 7.99 26.47
C THR A 296 13.54 8.63 27.84
N ASP A 297 12.58 9.49 28.11
CA ASP A 297 12.18 9.87 29.46
C ASP A 297 11.08 8.90 29.96
N LYS A 298 11.03 8.68 31.28
CA LYS A 298 9.98 7.86 31.93
C LYS A 298 8.87 8.77 32.43
N ILE A 299 7.65 8.52 31.99
CA ILE A 299 6.46 9.25 32.41
C ILE A 299 5.64 8.35 33.33
N VAL A 300 5.32 8.84 34.52
CA VAL A 300 4.48 8.15 35.51
C VAL A 300 3.21 8.98 35.71
N ILE A 301 2.08 8.46 35.25
CA ILE A 301 0.76 9.09 35.39
C ILE A 301 0.00 8.34 36.48
N ARG A 302 -0.37 9.03 37.55
CA ARG A 302 -1.23 8.51 38.61
C ARG A 302 -2.62 9.12 38.51
N VAL A 303 -3.63 8.29 38.41
CA VAL A 303 -5.04 8.71 38.35
C VAL A 303 -5.70 8.45 39.70
N THR A 304 -6.32 9.48 40.26
CA THR A 304 -7.04 9.41 41.54
C THR A 304 -8.48 9.94 41.41
N ASN A 305 -9.34 9.53 42.34
CA ASN A 305 -10.68 10.07 42.53
C ASN A 305 -10.90 10.28 44.02
N ASP A 306 -11.04 11.54 44.45
CA ASP A 306 -11.03 11.96 45.85
C ASP A 306 -9.77 11.49 46.60
N GLY A 307 -8.61 11.52 45.92
CA GLY A 307 -7.33 11.07 46.48
C GLY A 307 -7.10 9.56 46.46
N GLU A 308 -8.13 8.75 46.17
CA GLU A 308 -8.02 7.30 46.07
C GLU A 308 -7.60 6.85 44.65
N PRO A 309 -6.71 5.86 44.50
CA PRO A 309 -6.23 5.41 43.19
C PRO A 309 -7.33 4.77 42.35
N VAL A 310 -7.39 5.13 41.06
CA VAL A 310 -8.37 4.58 40.11
C VAL A 310 -7.72 3.54 39.21
N ALA A 311 -8.01 2.27 39.48
CA ALA A 311 -7.56 1.17 38.64
C ALA A 311 -8.30 1.09 37.30
N ASN A 312 -7.63 0.58 36.26
CA ASN A 312 -8.16 0.44 34.90
C ASN A 312 -8.71 1.74 34.30
N ALA A 313 -8.25 2.90 34.76
CA ALA A 313 -8.54 4.16 34.12
C ALA A 313 -7.95 4.14 32.71
N LYS A 314 -8.77 4.43 31.69
CA LYS A 314 -8.33 4.48 30.30
C LYS A 314 -7.56 5.77 30.08
N ILE A 315 -6.29 5.67 29.72
CA ILE A 315 -5.40 6.81 29.49
C ILE A 315 -4.98 6.80 28.02
N THR A 316 -5.14 7.93 27.34
CA THR A 316 -4.69 8.11 25.95
C THR A 316 -3.89 9.40 25.83
N LEU A 317 -2.83 9.37 25.02
CA LEU A 317 -2.01 10.54 24.73
C LEU A 317 -2.28 11.00 23.29
N ALA A 318 -2.48 12.30 23.09
CA ALA A 318 -2.72 12.86 21.76
C ALA A 318 -1.96 14.17 21.54
N HIS A 319 -1.51 14.41 20.32
CA HIS A 319 -0.85 15.66 19.92
C HIS A 319 -1.10 15.95 18.44
N ILE A 320 -0.93 17.22 18.05
CA ILE A 320 -1.01 17.59 16.63
C ILE A 320 0.31 17.22 15.94
N PHE A 321 0.21 16.55 14.80
CA PHE A 321 1.33 16.29 13.89
C PHE A 321 0.87 16.48 12.45
N MET A 322 1.57 17.31 11.66
CA MET A 322 1.17 17.68 10.30
C MET A 322 -0.28 18.20 10.21
N GLY A 323 -0.74 18.94 11.23
CA GLY A 323 -2.11 19.45 11.31
C GLY A 323 -3.19 18.43 11.66
N ASN A 324 -2.82 17.17 11.90
CA ASN A 324 -3.75 16.12 12.28
C ASN A 324 -3.58 15.75 13.75
N MET A 325 -4.70 15.46 14.42
CA MET A 325 -4.67 14.93 15.78
C MET A 325 -4.26 13.45 15.73
N ILE A 326 -3.09 13.13 16.27
CA ILE A 326 -2.55 11.77 16.34
C ILE A 326 -2.68 11.26 17.77
N TRP A 327 -3.10 10.00 17.90
CA TRP A 327 -3.33 9.32 19.17
C TRP A 327 -2.35 8.16 19.33
N LEU A 328 -1.72 8.08 20.49
CA LEU A 328 -1.01 6.86 20.90
C LEU A 328 -2.03 5.75 21.24
N PRO A 329 -1.59 4.48 21.32
CA PRO A 329 -2.46 3.38 21.74
C PRO A 329 -3.09 3.64 23.11
N GLU A 330 -4.19 2.93 23.38
CA GLU A 330 -4.87 3.03 24.67
C GLU A 330 -4.06 2.34 25.77
N PHE A 331 -3.95 3.02 26.90
CA PHE A 331 -3.29 2.51 28.10
C PHE A 331 -4.28 2.41 29.25
N TYR A 332 -3.96 1.56 30.23
CA TYR A 332 -4.80 1.36 31.40
C TYR A 332 -3.95 1.42 32.67
N SER A 333 -4.41 2.17 33.66
CA SER A 333 -3.75 2.21 34.96
C SER A 333 -3.83 0.87 35.68
N ASN A 334 -2.79 0.53 36.44
CA ASN A 334 -2.77 -0.67 37.28
C ASN A 334 -3.66 -0.51 38.54
N THR A 335 -3.62 -1.49 39.44
CA THR A 335 -4.39 -1.48 40.70
C THR A 335 -4.09 -0.29 41.63
N ASN A 336 -2.94 0.36 41.46
CA ASN A 336 -2.53 1.54 42.23
C ASN A 336 -2.88 2.85 41.49
N GLY A 337 -3.64 2.77 40.40
CA GLY A 337 -3.99 3.92 39.56
C GLY A 337 -2.80 4.47 38.77
N ILE A 338 -1.72 3.70 38.60
CA ILE A 338 -0.49 4.16 37.94
C ILE A 338 -0.38 3.57 36.54
N LEU A 339 0.00 4.43 35.59
CA LEU A 339 0.52 4.08 34.28
C LEU A 339 1.97 4.56 34.17
N GLU A 340 2.86 3.71 33.66
CA GLU A 340 4.23 4.08 33.33
C GLU A 340 4.47 3.96 31.82
N LEU A 341 5.04 5.00 31.22
CA LEU A 341 5.37 5.08 29.80
C LEU A 341 6.82 5.50 29.60
N LYS A 342 7.39 5.10 28.46
CA LYS A 342 8.70 5.53 27.99
C LYS A 342 8.49 6.32 26.71
N ILE A 343 8.77 7.61 26.73
CA ILE A 343 8.51 8.52 25.60
C ILE A 343 9.86 9.03 25.08
N GLY A 344 10.09 8.92 23.78
CA GLY A 344 11.24 9.46 23.09
C GLY A 344 11.12 10.96 22.79
N PRO A 345 12.14 11.59 22.18
CA PRO A 345 12.18 13.04 21.98
C PRO A 345 11.05 13.58 21.09
N LEU A 346 10.54 14.77 21.42
CA LEU A 346 9.47 15.49 20.71
C LEU A 346 9.91 16.88 20.20
N SER A 347 11.20 17.10 19.95
CA SER A 347 11.78 18.42 19.65
C SER A 347 11.65 18.88 18.19
N TYR A 348 10.52 18.60 17.53
CA TYR A 348 10.31 18.76 16.08
C TYR A 348 11.06 19.94 15.45
N ASN A 349 11.86 19.68 14.41
CA ASN A 349 12.82 20.65 13.85
C ASN A 349 12.66 20.93 12.35
N ASN A 350 11.56 20.48 11.75
CA ASN A 350 11.34 20.52 10.31
C ASN A 350 10.01 21.21 9.97
N SER A 351 10.06 22.29 9.19
CA SER A 351 8.86 23.06 8.84
C SER A 351 7.88 22.29 7.93
N ALA A 352 8.32 21.21 7.28
CA ALA A 352 7.45 20.38 6.44
C ALA A 352 6.44 19.55 7.24
N ILE A 353 6.65 19.39 8.55
CA ILE A 353 5.73 18.67 9.44
C ILE A 353 4.82 19.60 10.27
N GLU A 354 4.96 20.91 10.08
CA GLU A 354 4.15 21.89 10.81
C GLU A 354 2.71 21.95 10.27
N PRO A 355 1.71 22.18 11.14
CA PRO A 355 1.85 22.37 12.58
C PRO A 355 2.11 21.05 13.33
N ALA A 356 3.04 21.07 14.27
CA ALA A 356 3.36 19.95 15.16
C ALA A 356 3.52 20.39 16.63
N GLU A 357 2.89 19.68 17.56
CA GLU A 357 2.98 19.95 19.01
C GLU A 357 4.11 19.13 19.63
N PRO A 358 5.12 19.75 20.29
CA PRO A 358 6.24 19.05 20.91
C PRO A 358 5.88 18.45 22.29
N TYR A 359 4.62 18.08 22.49
CA TYR A 359 4.07 17.53 23.72
C TYR A 359 2.79 16.76 23.43
N TYR A 360 2.45 15.80 24.29
CA TYR A 360 1.15 15.13 24.31
C TYR A 360 0.22 15.75 25.33
N TRP A 361 -1.02 15.95 24.94
CA TRP A 361 -2.15 16.10 25.85
C TRP A 361 -2.52 14.76 26.47
N ILE A 362 -2.83 14.77 27.76
CA ILE A 362 -3.27 13.58 28.48
C ILE A 362 -4.79 13.57 28.53
N TYR A 363 -5.39 12.46 28.11
CA TYR A 363 -6.81 12.20 28.23
C TYR A 363 -7.04 11.03 29.17
N VAL A 364 -8.02 11.15 30.06
CA VAL A 364 -8.44 10.07 30.96
C VAL A 364 -9.93 9.82 30.77
N ASN A 365 -10.30 8.56 30.51
CA ASN A 365 -11.66 8.13 30.19
C ASN A 365 -12.32 8.97 29.07
N GLY A 366 -11.52 9.40 28.09
CA GLY A 366 -11.95 10.20 26.94
C GLY A 366 -12.03 11.71 27.18
N GLN A 367 -11.70 12.20 28.38
CA GLN A 367 -11.72 13.63 28.72
C GLN A 367 -10.30 14.20 28.75
N ASN A 368 -10.10 15.36 28.12
CA ASN A 368 -8.83 16.09 28.19
C ASN A 368 -8.63 16.61 29.61
N THR A 369 -7.50 16.31 30.23
CA THR A 369 -7.23 16.66 31.63
C THR A 369 -6.60 18.04 31.78
N GLY A 370 -6.23 18.70 30.68
CA GLY A 370 -5.45 19.93 30.68
C GLY A 370 -3.95 19.72 30.94
N PHE A 371 -3.54 18.53 31.36
CA PHE A 371 -2.14 18.18 31.55
C PHE A 371 -1.48 17.84 30.22
N ARG A 372 -0.19 18.17 30.14
CA ARG A 372 0.68 17.88 29.00
C ARG A 372 1.92 17.14 29.46
N VAL A 373 2.50 16.37 28.55
CA VAL A 373 3.79 15.72 28.76
C VAL A 373 4.67 15.88 27.54
N ASP A 374 5.93 16.23 27.77
CA ASP A 374 6.99 16.25 26.76
C ASP A 374 8.09 15.27 27.14
N SER A 375 9.03 15.09 26.21
CA SER A 375 10.23 14.30 26.44
C SER A 375 11.37 14.84 25.59
N ALA A 376 12.55 14.92 26.19
CA ALA A 376 13.81 15.22 25.53
C ALA A 376 14.65 13.95 25.29
N GLY A 377 14.19 12.79 25.76
CA GLY A 377 14.97 11.54 25.74
C GLY A 377 16.24 11.62 26.60
N SER A 378 16.17 12.35 27.71
CA SER A 378 17.30 12.61 28.61
C SER A 378 17.50 11.53 29.69
N GLY A 379 16.52 10.65 29.88
CA GLY A 379 16.45 9.68 30.98
C GLY A 379 15.76 10.23 32.23
N LYS A 380 15.11 11.39 32.14
CA LYS A 380 14.38 12.02 33.25
C LYS A 380 13.12 11.22 33.58
N VAL A 381 12.74 11.22 34.86
CA VAL A 381 11.43 10.72 35.30
C VAL A 381 10.50 11.90 35.58
N THR A 382 9.32 11.89 34.98
CA THR A 382 8.27 12.91 35.18
C THR A 382 7.06 12.26 35.83
N TYR A 383 6.60 12.84 36.94
CA TYR A 383 5.42 12.38 37.68
C TYR A 383 4.27 13.35 37.45
N ILE A 384 3.10 12.81 37.10
CA ILE A 384 1.87 13.56 36.86
C ILE A 384 0.76 12.90 37.66
N GLU A 385 0.10 13.66 38.54
CA GLU A 385 -1.08 13.20 39.28
C GLU A 385 -2.32 13.88 38.70
N ILE A 386 -3.34 13.09 38.38
CA ILE A 386 -4.58 13.53 37.74
C ILE A 386 -5.74 13.12 38.63
N GLU A 387 -6.41 14.12 39.19
CA GLU A 387 -7.58 13.95 40.04
C GLU A 387 -8.86 14.08 39.20
N LEU A 388 -9.65 13.01 39.11
CA LEU A 388 -10.82 12.93 38.23
C LEU A 388 -11.90 13.96 38.60
N THR A 389 -12.03 14.31 39.89
CA THR A 389 -13.00 15.32 40.34
C THR A 389 -12.69 16.73 39.83
N SER A 390 -11.44 16.99 39.43
CA SER A 390 -10.99 18.28 38.90
C SER A 390 -11.23 18.46 37.39
N ILE A 391 -11.59 17.38 36.68
CA ILE A 391 -11.86 17.41 35.24
C ILE A 391 -13.29 17.93 35.06
N VAL A 392 -13.40 19.24 34.79
CA VAL A 392 -14.69 19.90 34.53
C VAL A 392 -15.33 19.28 33.28
N ARG A 393 -16.56 18.79 33.43
CA ARG A 393 -17.36 18.20 32.34
C ARG A 393 -17.80 19.20 31.29
#